data_AF-A0A8T4DBD1-F1
#
_entry.id   AF-A0A8T4DBD1-F1
#
_cell.length_a   1.000
_cell.length_b   1.000
_cell.length_c   1.000
_cell.angle_alpha   90.00
_cell.angle_beta   90.00
_cell.angle_gamma   90.00
#
_symmetry.space_group_name_H-M   'P 1'
#
loop_
_entity.id
_entity.type
_entity.pdbx_description
1 polymer ?
#
loop_
_entity_poly.entity_id
_entity_poly.type
_entity_poly.pdbx_seq_one_letter_code
_entity_poly.pdbx_strand_id
1 'polypeptide(L)' 'MQTLIEKLEKEAERLTPKELVELVDRLVHRLREEGQAKKELLDWRELYGLGKGLWIEEDAQEYVSRLREDRI' A
#
# COMPACT_ATOMS: atom_id res chain seq x y z
N MET A 1 -5.29 -21.83 29.22
CA MET A 1 -4.53 -20.57 29.15
C MET A 1 -5.31 -19.66 28.22
N GLN A 2 -5.85 -18.53 28.70
CA GLN A 2 -6.63 -17.62 27.84
C GLN A 2 -5.70 -16.83 26.93
N THR A 3 -6.09 -16.67 25.67
CA THR A 3 -5.35 -15.86 24.70
C THR A 3 -5.53 -14.37 25.02
N LEU A 4 -4.62 -13.52 24.54
CA LEU A 4 -4.74 -12.07 24.71
C LEU A 4 -6.02 -11.52 24.06
N ILE A 5 -6.43 -12.10 22.93
CA ILE A 5 -7.63 -11.72 22.19
C ILE A 5 -8.88 -12.00 23.03
N GLU A 6 -8.99 -13.19 23.62
CA GLU A 6 -10.13 -13.57 24.48
C GLU A 6 -10.27 -12.64 25.70
N LYS A 7 -9.16 -12.11 26.22
CA LYS A 7 -9.19 -11.14 27.32
C LYS A 7 -9.70 -9.77 26.85
N LEU A 8 -9.24 -9.31 25.69
CA LEU A 8 -9.69 -8.06 25.08
C LEU A 8 -11.17 -8.10 24.70
N GLU A 9 -11.66 -9.24 24.20
CA GLU A 9 -13.10 -9.43 23.92
C GLU A 9 -13.94 -9.26 25.19
N LYS A 10 -13.53 -9.88 26.31
CA LYS A 10 -14.22 -9.73 27.60
C LYS A 10 -14.16 -8.33 28.17
N GLU A 11 -13.10 -7.57 27.90
CA GLU A 11 -13.02 -6.17 28.29
C GLU A 11 -13.88 -5.27 27.39
N ALA A 12 -13.95 -5.60 26.09
CA ALA A 12 -14.81 -4.90 25.14
C ALA A 12 -16.30 -5.07 25.45
N GLU A 13 -16.72 -6.19 26.02
CA GLU A 13 -18.11 -6.40 26.49
C GLU A 13 -18.57 -5.37 27.54
N ARG A 14 -17.65 -4.69 28.22
CA ARG A 14 -17.97 -3.66 29.22
C ARG A 14 -18.16 -2.26 28.62
N LEU A 15 -17.85 -2.10 27.33
CA LEU A 15 -17.97 -0.83 26.63
C LEU A 15 -19.41 -0.58 26.20
N THR A 16 -19.81 0.69 26.20
CA THR A 16 -21.05 1.10 25.56
C THR A 16 -20.97 0.94 24.04
N PRO A 17 -22.10 0.85 23.32
CA PRO A 17 -22.10 0.77 21.87
C PRO A 17 -21.31 1.90 21.19
N LYS A 18 -21.31 3.11 21.78
CA LYS A 18 -20.55 4.25 21.27
C LYS A 18 -19.04 4.05 21.40
N GLU A 19 -18.58 3.56 22.55
CA GLU A 19 -17.17 3.28 22.80
C GLU A 19 -16.65 2.11 21.96
N LEU A 20 -17.50 1.10 21.68
CA LEU A 20 -17.17 0.02 20.75
C LEU A 20 -16.92 0.54 19.33
N VAL A 21 -17.79 1.42 18.83
CA VAL A 21 -17.61 2.05 17.50
C VAL A 21 -16.32 2.87 17.46
N GLU A 22 -16.03 3.64 18.52
CA GLU A 22 -14.80 4.42 18.61
C GLU A 22 -13.55 3.54 18.65
N LEU A 23 -13.60 2.42 19.38
CA LEU A 23 -12.51 1.45 19.43
C LEU A 23 -12.25 0.83 18.04
N VAL A 24 -13.31 0.43 17.34
CA VAL A 24 -13.20 -0.11 15.98
C VAL A 24 -12.59 0.91 15.03
N ASP A 25 -13.01 2.16 15.09
CA ASP A 25 -12.49 3.22 14.22
C ASP A 25 -10.99 3.44 14.43
N ARG A 26 -10.54 3.49 15.69
CA ARG A 26 -9.10 3.60 16.04
C ARG A 26 -8.30 2.40 15.56
N LEU A 27 -8.84 1.18 15.66
CA LEU A 27 -8.18 -0.04 15.18
C LEU A 27 -8.07 -0.04 13.65
N VAL A 28 -9.14 0.33 12.94
CA VAL A 28 -9.13 0.46 11.48
C VAL A 28 -8.13 1.53 11.05
N HIS A 29 -8.05 2.66 11.76
CA HIS A 29 -7.08 3.71 11.46
C HIS A 29 -5.64 3.23 11.62
N ARG A 30 -5.32 2.59 12.75
CA ARG A 30 -3.99 2.01 12.99
C ARG A 30 -3.60 0.97 11.94
N LEU A 31 -4.54 0.09 11.55
CA LEU A 31 -4.29 -0.91 10.50
C LEU A 31 -4.05 -0.26 9.13
N ARG A 32 -4.71 0.87 8.84
CA ARG A 32 -4.46 1.65 7.62
C ARG A 32 -3.07 2.29 7.65
N GLU A 33 -2.68 2.89 8.78
CA GLU A 33 -1.35 3.49 8.94
C GLU A 33 -0.24 2.42 8.83
N GLU A 34 -0.39 1.27 9.48
CA GLU A 34 0.55 0.15 9.37
C GLU A 34 0.57 -0.46 7.96
N GLY A 35 -0.59 -0.53 7.29
CA GLY A 35 -0.72 -0.95 5.90
C GLY A 35 -0.12 0.04 4.90
N GLN A 36 -0.17 1.34 5.19
CA GLN A 36 0.47 2.41 4.42
C GLN A 36 1.98 2.45 4.66
N ALA A 37 2.44 2.26 5.89
CA ALA A 37 3.86 2.12 6.21
C ALA A 37 4.51 0.93 5.49
N LYS A 38 3.76 -0.15 5.24
CA LYS A 38 4.20 -1.25 4.36
C LYS A 38 4.18 -0.91 2.87
N LYS A 39 3.35 0.02 2.42
CA LYS A 39 3.27 0.47 1.02
C LYS A 39 4.31 1.51 0.67
N GLU A 40 4.80 2.30 1.63
CA GLU A 40 5.90 3.26 1.43
C GLU A 40 7.28 2.60 1.31
N LEU A 41 7.39 1.30 1.56
CA LEU A 41 8.59 0.50 1.28
C LEU A 41 8.77 0.14 -0.20
N LEU A 42 7.95 0.65 -1.11
CA LEU A 42 8.33 0.76 -2.52
C LEU A 42 9.22 1.99 -2.67
N ASP A 43 10.50 1.80 -2.36
CA ASP A 43 11.54 2.79 -2.58
C ASP A 43 11.50 3.19 -4.06
N TRP A 44 11.27 4.46 -4.36
CA TRP A 44 11.29 4.99 -5.72
C TRP A 44 12.60 4.67 -6.45
N ARG A 45 13.68 4.37 -5.72
CA ARG A 45 14.94 3.86 -6.27
C ARG A 45 14.82 2.45 -6.85
N GLU A 46 13.98 1.58 -6.31
CA GLU A 46 13.69 0.25 -6.89
C GLU A 46 12.86 0.35 -8.17
N LEU A 47 12.09 1.43 -8.32
CA LEU A 47 11.37 1.73 -9.56
C LEU A 47 12.28 2.39 -10.62
N TYR A 48 13.42 2.96 -10.21
CA TYR A 48 14.37 3.63 -11.07
C TYR A 48 15.23 2.61 -11.84
N GLY A 49 14.84 2.32 -13.08
CA GLY A 49 15.57 1.39 -13.97
C GLY A 49 14.73 0.23 -14.49
N LEU A 50 13.56 -0.04 -13.90
CA LEU A 50 12.57 -0.97 -14.48
C LEU A 50 12.10 -0.50 -15.86
N GLY A 51 12.09 0.81 -16.08
CA GLY A 51 11.86 1.40 -17.39
C GLY A 51 12.94 1.02 -18.41
N LYS A 52 14.23 0.90 -18.03
CA LYS A 52 15.33 0.72 -19.00
C LYS A 52 15.32 -0.64 -19.72
N GLY A 53 14.76 -1.69 -19.12
CA GLY A 53 14.69 -3.02 -19.74
C GLY A 53 13.53 -3.22 -20.72
N LEU A 54 12.61 -2.26 -20.81
CA LEU A 54 11.47 -2.28 -21.73
C LEU A 54 11.78 -1.66 -23.10
N TRP A 55 12.88 -0.90 -23.19
CA TRP A 55 13.37 -0.35 -24.44
C TRP A 55 14.26 -1.45 -25.03
N ILE A 56 13.94 -1.89 -26.25
CA ILE A 56 14.66 -2.96 -26.96
C ILE A 56 16.01 -2.38 -27.41
N GLU A 57 16.88 -2.04 -26.47
CA GLU A 57 18.10 -1.23 -26.70
C GLU A 57 17.86 0.13 -27.40
N GLU A 58 16.62 0.49 -27.70
CA GLU A 58 16.22 1.77 -28.28
C GLU A 58 16.46 2.89 -27.25
N ASP A 59 17.11 3.96 -27.68
CA ASP A 59 17.19 5.15 -26.84
C ASP A 59 15.84 5.88 -26.74
N ALA A 60 15.77 6.84 -25.81
CA ALA A 60 14.56 7.63 -25.56
C ALA A 60 13.96 8.27 -26.83
N GLN A 61 14.85 8.69 -27.73
CA GLN A 61 14.55 9.41 -28.96
C GLN A 61 14.14 8.46 -30.08
N GLU A 62 14.79 7.30 -30.19
CA GLU A 62 14.47 6.27 -31.19
C GLU A 62 13.03 5.78 -31.02
N TYR A 63 12.60 5.47 -29.80
CA TYR A 63 11.22 5.06 -29.51
C TYR A 63 10.19 6.13 -29.93
N VAL A 64 10.44 7.40 -29.58
CA VAL A 64 9.55 8.51 -29.93
C VAL A 64 9.52 8.74 -31.44
N SER A 65 10.65 8.52 -32.11
CA SER A 65 10.77 8.66 -33.56
C SER A 65 9.99 7.54 -34.26
N ARG A 66 10.15 6.28 -33.83
CA ARG A 66 9.36 5.15 -34.33
C ARG A 66 7.85 5.36 -34.14
N LEU A 67 7.42 5.82 -32.97
CA LEU A 67 6.00 6.14 -32.72
C LEU A 67 5.46 7.29 -33.58
N ARG A 68 6.32 8.16 -34.12
CA ARG A 68 5.92 9.22 -35.06
C ARG A 68 5.85 8.69 -36.49
N GLU A 69 6.77 7.79 -36.86
CA GLU A 69 6.78 7.13 -38.16
C GLU A 69 5.61 6.15 -38.32
N ASP A 70 5.26 5.40 -37.27
CA ASP A 70 4.09 4.48 -37.23
C ASP A 70 2.73 5.20 -37.32
N ARG A 71 2.70 6.54 -37.30
CA ARG A 71 1.47 7.36 -37.40
C ARG A 71 1.18 7.85 -38.83
N ILE A 72 2.01 7.51 -39.81
CA ILE A 72 1.85 7.91 -41.23
C ILE A 72 1.34 6.73 -42.07
#